data_AF-A0A392LZX1-F1
#
_entry.id   AF-A0A392LZX1-F1
#
_cell.length_a   1.000
_cell.length_b   1.000
_cell.length_c   1.000
_cell.angle_alpha   90.00
_cell.angle_beta   90.00
_cell.angle_gamma   90.00
#
_symmetry.space_group_name_H-M   'P 1'
#
loop_
_entity.id
_entity.type
_entity.pdbx_description
1 polymer ?
#
loop_
_entity_poly.entity_id
_entity_poly.type
_entity_poly.pdbx_seq_one_letter_code
_entity_poly.pdbx_strand_id
1 'polypeptide(L)'
;MQHWDHSISTKNLTKSFGWDTHDSSLQHDAQEFKRVLFEKLDESMKGTAEEGTIQRLFEGHYMNLIKCIKVDYTSTSKEPFYDLLLNIKECRNLYDSLDKYVEMEKIQGYSTEQYGFQDIQMGRLFNSFPPVLQIQLQRFEYDHMKGTTINDRYEFPLQLDLDRDDGKYLSSEADRSVRNLYTLHRY
;
A
#
# COMPACT_ATOMS: atom_id res chain seq x y z
N MET A 1 20.88 -16.37 -6.48
CA MET A 1 20.53 -16.18 -7.91
C MET A 1 21.68 -15.54 -8.69
N GLN A 2 22.48 -14.63 -8.12
CA GLN A 2 23.59 -13.95 -8.81
C GLN A 2 24.76 -14.82 -9.32
N HIS A 3 24.89 -16.07 -8.88
CA HIS A 3 26.08 -16.89 -9.16
C HIS A 3 25.77 -18.26 -9.77
N TRP A 4 24.51 -18.56 -10.03
CA TRP A 4 24.08 -19.91 -10.41
C TRP A 4 23.09 -19.85 -11.57
N ASP A 5 23.43 -20.54 -12.67
CA ASP A 5 22.60 -20.65 -13.88
C ASP A 5 21.50 -21.71 -13.77
N HIS A 6 21.14 -22.14 -12.55
CA HIS A 6 20.09 -23.13 -12.31
C HIS A 6 19.16 -22.69 -11.17
N SER A 7 17.96 -23.27 -11.12
CA SER A 7 16.94 -22.96 -10.11
C SER A 7 17.44 -23.27 -8.69
N ILE A 8 17.40 -22.27 -7.81
CA ILE A 8 17.81 -22.42 -6.40
C ILE A 8 16.58 -22.81 -5.57
N SER A 9 16.74 -23.83 -4.72
CA SER A 9 15.71 -24.27 -3.79
C SER A 9 15.41 -23.21 -2.71
N THR A 10 14.14 -22.88 -2.52
CA THR A 10 13.66 -21.98 -1.46
C THR A 10 13.45 -22.69 -0.11
N LYS A 11 13.76 -23.99 0.01
CA LYS A 11 13.51 -24.80 1.23
C LYS A 11 14.18 -24.23 2.49
N ASN A 12 15.39 -23.69 2.38
CA ASN A 12 16.07 -23.09 3.52
C ASN A 12 15.42 -21.76 3.93
N LEU A 13 14.90 -21.01 2.97
CA LEU A 13 14.19 -19.76 3.19
C LEU A 13 12.84 -20.02 3.91
N THR A 14 12.02 -20.95 3.40
CA THR A 14 10.74 -21.28 4.04
C THR A 14 10.93 -21.86 5.45
N LYS A 15 11.95 -22.71 5.64
CA LYS A 15 12.32 -23.23 6.97
C LYS A 15 12.74 -22.12 7.93
N SER A 16 13.42 -21.07 7.45
CA SER A 16 13.82 -19.92 8.29
C SER A 16 12.64 -19.06 8.75
N PHE A 17 11.51 -19.11 8.03
CA PHE A 17 10.26 -18.45 8.43
C PHE A 17 9.40 -19.29 9.39
N GLY A 18 9.87 -20.47 9.78
CA GLY A 18 9.11 -21.38 10.65
C GLY A 18 7.98 -22.13 9.96
N TRP A 19 7.90 -22.04 8.62
CA TRP A 19 6.93 -22.79 7.82
C TRP A 19 7.40 -24.24 7.66
N ASP A 20 6.55 -25.19 8.02
CA ASP A 20 6.83 -26.60 7.79
C ASP A 20 6.43 -27.01 6.34
N THR A 21 6.70 -28.27 5.96
CA THR A 21 6.33 -28.78 4.64
C THR A 21 4.81 -28.81 4.38
N HIS A 22 3.99 -28.77 5.44
CA HIS A 22 2.54 -28.65 5.37
C HIS A 22 2.12 -27.20 5.07
N ASP A 23 2.74 -26.19 5.69
CA ASP A 23 2.51 -24.77 5.42
C ASP A 23 2.97 -24.35 4.01
N SER A 24 4.02 -24.99 3.49
CA SER A 24 4.47 -24.74 2.11
C SER A 24 3.45 -25.14 1.03
N SER A 25 2.41 -25.88 1.41
CA SER A 25 1.30 -26.29 0.55
C SER A 25 0.05 -25.41 0.72
N LEU A 26 0.02 -24.49 1.71
CA LEU A 26 -1.01 -23.46 1.82
C LEU A 26 -0.74 -22.36 0.79
N GLN A 27 -1.78 -21.94 0.07
CA GLN A 27 -1.71 -20.71 -0.73
C GLN A 27 -1.65 -19.51 0.22
N HIS A 28 -0.44 -19.04 0.52
CA HIS A 28 -0.24 -17.75 1.14
C HIS A 28 -0.49 -16.64 0.11
N ASP A 29 -1.23 -15.60 0.50
CA ASP A 29 -1.22 -14.35 -0.26
C ASP A 29 0.22 -13.84 -0.31
N ALA A 30 0.68 -13.42 -1.48
CA ALA A 30 2.01 -12.85 -1.68
C ALA A 30 2.25 -11.64 -0.75
N GLN A 31 1.19 -10.93 -0.37
CA GLN A 31 1.26 -9.82 0.58
C GLN A 31 1.67 -10.28 1.97
N GLU A 32 1.06 -11.36 2.47
CA GLU A 32 1.32 -11.87 3.82
C GLU A 32 2.74 -12.44 3.91
N PHE A 33 3.18 -13.16 2.87
CA PHE A 33 4.57 -13.61 2.78
C PHE A 33 5.55 -12.45 2.83
N LYS A 34 5.28 -11.39 2.07
CA LYS A 34 6.13 -10.20 2.04
C LYS A 34 6.19 -9.51 3.40
N ARG A 35 5.06 -9.39 4.09
CA ARG A 35 5.00 -8.79 5.44
C ARG A 35 5.88 -9.55 6.42
N VAL A 36 5.75 -10.88 6.47
CA VAL A 36 6.59 -11.75 7.31
C VAL A 36 8.07 -11.63 6.93
N LEU A 37 8.39 -11.59 5.64
CA LEU A 37 9.75 -11.40 5.15
C LEU A 37 10.33 -10.05 5.61
N PHE A 38 9.58 -8.96 5.47
CA PHE A 38 10.01 -7.62 5.88
C PHE A 38 10.24 -7.54 7.38
N GLU A 39 9.32 -8.09 8.19
CA GLU A 39 9.47 -8.16 9.64
C GLU A 39 10.74 -8.94 10.03
N LYS A 40 11.01 -10.07 9.39
CA LYS A 40 12.21 -10.89 9.68
C LYS A 40 13.50 -10.23 9.24
N LEU A 41 13.51 -9.56 8.10
CA LEU A 41 14.66 -8.81 7.62
C LEU A 41 14.96 -7.62 8.54
N ASP A 42 13.93 -6.85 8.90
CA ASP A 42 14.09 -5.70 9.80
C ASP A 42 14.59 -6.13 11.18
N GLU A 43 14.02 -7.20 11.75
CA GLU A 43 14.50 -7.81 12.99
C GLU A 43 15.98 -8.25 12.90
N SER A 44 16.38 -8.84 11.78
CA SER A 44 17.76 -9.32 11.58
C SER A 44 18.77 -8.18 11.36
N MET A 45 18.32 -7.01 10.91
CA MET A 45 19.18 -5.85 10.65
C MET A 45 19.32 -4.91 11.86
N LYS A 46 18.50 -5.08 12.92
CA LYS A 46 18.63 -4.29 14.15
C LYS A 46 20.02 -4.41 14.77
N GLY A 47 20.61 -3.28 15.13
CA GLY A 47 21.97 -3.18 15.68
C GLY A 47 23.09 -3.34 14.66
N THR A 48 22.76 -3.41 13.36
CA THR A 48 23.74 -3.44 12.26
C THR A 48 23.79 -2.10 11.54
N ALA A 49 24.76 -1.92 10.64
CA ALA A 49 24.83 -0.73 9.78
C ALA A 49 23.63 -0.59 8.82
N GLU A 50 22.86 -1.66 8.62
CA GLU A 50 21.73 -1.72 7.69
C GLU A 50 20.37 -1.58 8.41
N GLU A 51 20.36 -1.31 9.71
CA GLU A 51 19.14 -1.02 10.46
C GLU A 51 18.35 0.12 9.79
N GLY A 52 17.02 -0.02 9.70
CA GLY A 52 16.17 0.99 9.07
C GLY A 52 16.06 0.87 7.54
N THR A 53 16.72 -0.12 6.92
CA THR A 53 16.75 -0.24 5.44
C THR A 53 15.37 -0.53 4.85
N ILE A 54 14.54 -1.34 5.51
CA ILE A 54 13.19 -1.64 5.00
C ILE A 54 12.33 -0.38 5.00
N GLN A 55 12.35 0.38 6.10
CA GLN A 55 11.63 1.63 6.24
C GLN A 55 12.11 2.63 5.18
N ARG A 56 13.42 2.85 5.06
CA ARG A 56 14.00 3.78 4.08
C ARG A 56 13.62 3.47 2.63
N LEU A 57 13.48 2.18 2.27
CA LEU A 57 13.21 1.78 0.89
C LEU A 57 11.73 1.70 0.55
N PHE A 58 10.89 1.28 1.50
CA PHE A 58 9.50 0.90 1.23
C PHE A 58 8.45 1.71 2.01
N GLU A 59 8.84 2.46 3.04
CA GLU A 59 7.88 3.23 3.84
C GLU A 59 7.53 4.56 3.16
N GLY A 60 6.27 4.72 2.80
CA GLY A 60 5.63 6.00 2.51
C GLY A 60 4.74 6.44 3.66
N HIS A 61 4.11 7.61 3.52
CA HIS A 61 3.18 8.11 4.51
C HIS A 61 1.92 8.68 3.87
N TYR A 62 0.77 8.33 4.42
CA TYR A 62 -0.49 9.01 4.19
C TYR A 62 -0.62 10.24 5.07
N MET A 63 -1.50 11.14 4.65
CA MET A 63 -2.17 12.12 5.49
C MET A 63 -3.67 11.79 5.44
N ASN A 64 -4.18 11.20 6.51
CA ASN A 64 -5.60 10.94 6.70
C ASN A 64 -6.30 12.24 7.09
N LEU A 65 -7.47 12.48 6.53
CA LEU A 65 -8.29 13.67 6.76
C LEU A 65 -9.68 13.24 7.23
N ILE A 66 -10.11 13.79 8.37
CA ILE A 66 -11.49 13.69 8.86
C ILE A 66 -12.04 15.10 9.01
N LYS A 67 -13.15 15.40 8.35
CA LYS A 67 -13.85 16.68 8.44
C LYS A 67 -15.29 16.47 8.85
N CYS A 68 -15.73 17.11 9.94
CA CYS A 68 -17.13 17.12 10.31
C CYS A 68 -17.96 17.97 9.33
N ILE A 69 -19.17 17.52 9.00
CA ILE A 69 -20.05 18.23 8.06
C ILE A 69 -20.81 19.36 8.76
N LYS A 70 -21.23 19.15 10.01
CA LYS A 70 -22.12 20.07 10.76
C LYS A 70 -21.40 20.94 11.77
N VAL A 71 -20.15 20.62 12.12
CA VAL A 71 -19.32 21.37 13.06
C VAL A 71 -17.99 21.68 12.42
N ASP A 72 -17.41 22.83 12.78
CA ASP A 72 -16.10 23.25 12.28
C ASP A 72 -14.98 22.51 13.00
N TYR A 73 -14.84 21.24 12.65
CA TYR A 73 -13.83 20.34 13.18
C TYR A 73 -13.18 19.57 12.04
N THR A 74 -11.86 19.61 12.02
CA THR A 74 -11.02 18.83 11.11
C THR A 74 -9.91 18.17 11.92
N SER A 75 -9.65 16.89 11.64
CA SER A 75 -8.53 16.14 12.21
C SER A 75 -7.69 15.58 11.07
N THR A 76 -6.37 15.64 11.25
CA THR A 76 -5.39 15.05 10.34
C THR A 76 -4.48 14.11 11.12
N SER A 77 -4.14 12.98 10.51
CA SER A 77 -3.17 12.04 11.09
C SER A 77 -2.25 11.48 10.01
N LYS A 78 -0.97 11.36 10.36
CA LYS A 78 0.04 10.77 9.48
C LYS A 78 0.14 9.28 9.78
N GLU A 79 0.06 8.45 8.75
CA GLU A 79 0.08 6.98 8.88
C GLU A 79 1.08 6.39 7.88
N PRO A 80 1.98 5.47 8.30
CA PRO A 80 2.92 4.84 7.38
C PRO A 80 2.24 3.80 6.48
N PHE A 81 2.81 3.56 5.31
CA PHE A 81 2.45 2.44 4.44
C PHE A 81 3.66 1.81 3.79
N TYR A 82 3.57 0.52 3.48
CA TYR A 82 4.64 -0.24 2.79
C TYR A 82 4.21 -0.73 1.41
N ASP A 83 2.90 -0.75 1.16
CA ASP A 83 2.29 -1.04 -0.14
C ASP A 83 0.97 -0.31 -0.33
N LEU A 84 0.52 -0.29 -1.58
CA LEU A 84 -0.79 0.18 -1.99
C LEU A 84 -1.65 -1.01 -2.42
N LEU A 85 -2.74 -1.27 -1.71
CA LEU A 85 -3.77 -2.18 -2.19
C LEU A 85 -4.83 -1.40 -2.97
N LEU A 86 -4.77 -1.47 -4.30
CA LEU A 86 -5.65 -0.73 -5.18
C LEU A 86 -6.84 -1.58 -5.62
N ASN A 87 -8.05 -1.05 -5.39
CA ASN A 87 -9.25 -1.61 -5.97
C ASN A 87 -9.24 -1.40 -7.49
N ILE A 88 -9.46 -2.47 -8.25
CA ILE A 88 -9.50 -2.43 -9.71
C ILE A 88 -10.92 -2.54 -10.28
N LYS A 89 -11.91 -2.80 -9.43
CA LYS A 89 -13.30 -2.91 -9.86
C LYS A 89 -13.78 -1.57 -10.39
N GLU A 90 -14.36 -1.62 -11.59
CA GLU A 90 -14.80 -0.42 -12.31
C GLU A 90 -13.68 0.62 -12.51
N CYS A 91 -12.43 0.16 -12.59
CA CYS A 91 -11.26 0.98 -12.92
C CYS A 91 -10.61 0.41 -14.18
N ARG A 92 -10.34 1.27 -15.17
CA ARG A 92 -9.72 0.84 -16.44
C ARG A 92 -8.21 0.81 -16.36
N ASN A 93 -7.64 1.64 -15.49
CA ASN A 93 -6.20 1.81 -15.36
C ASN A 93 -5.78 2.21 -13.93
N LEU A 94 -4.48 2.27 -13.73
CA LEU A 94 -3.84 2.61 -12.45
C LEU A 94 -4.26 3.97 -11.89
N TYR A 95 -4.42 4.98 -12.74
CA TYR A 95 -4.84 6.31 -12.31
C TYR A 95 -6.30 6.34 -11.87
N ASP A 96 -7.20 5.60 -12.54
CA ASP A 96 -8.59 5.47 -12.09
C ASP A 96 -8.66 4.89 -10.66
N SER A 97 -7.85 3.88 -10.38
CA SER A 97 -7.76 3.31 -9.04
C SER A 97 -7.18 4.29 -8.02
N LEU A 98 -6.16 5.07 -8.38
CA LEU A 98 -5.58 6.10 -7.51
C LEU A 98 -6.56 7.24 -7.26
N ASP A 99 -7.36 7.63 -8.26
CA ASP A 99 -8.40 8.65 -8.13
C ASP A 99 -9.46 8.22 -7.12
N LYS A 100 -9.94 6.97 -7.20
CA LYS A 100 -10.81 6.39 -6.16
C LYS A 100 -10.11 6.27 -4.81
N TYR A 101 -8.80 6.01 -4.79
CA TYR A 101 -8.04 5.80 -3.56
C TYR A 101 -7.96 7.03 -2.66
N VAL A 102 -7.98 8.23 -3.27
CA VAL A 102 -7.95 9.53 -2.59
C VAL A 102 -9.33 10.20 -2.49
N GLU A 103 -10.39 9.52 -2.94
CA GLU A 103 -11.75 10.04 -2.90
C GLU A 103 -12.22 10.20 -1.44
N MET A 104 -12.94 11.29 -1.16
CA MET A 104 -13.52 11.52 0.16
C MET A 104 -14.84 10.76 0.29
N GLU A 105 -14.93 9.91 1.29
CA GLU A 105 -16.13 9.16 1.63
C GLU A 105 -16.95 9.89 2.71
N LYS A 106 -18.28 9.83 2.59
CA LYS A 106 -19.19 10.35 3.63
C LYS A 106 -19.57 9.22 4.58
N ILE A 107 -19.33 9.43 5.87
CA ILE A 107 -19.67 8.47 6.92
C ILE A 107 -20.69 9.11 7.85
N GLN A 108 -21.81 8.40 8.08
CA GLN A 108 -22.86 8.83 9.00
C GLN A 108 -22.62 8.25 10.39
N GLY A 109 -22.88 9.05 11.43
CA GLY A 109 -22.80 8.57 12.81
C GLY A 109 -21.39 8.15 13.26
N TYR A 110 -20.36 8.86 12.82
CA TYR A 110 -18.99 8.66 13.31
C TYR A 110 -18.83 9.22 14.72
N SER A 111 -18.26 8.45 15.65
CA SER A 111 -18.02 8.90 17.02
C SER A 111 -16.78 9.79 17.10
N THR A 112 -16.98 11.08 17.35
CA THR A 112 -15.90 12.03 17.63
C THR A 112 -15.67 12.17 19.13
N GLU A 113 -14.43 12.38 19.56
CA GLU A 113 -14.09 12.54 20.98
C GLU A 113 -14.74 13.80 21.59
N GLN A 114 -14.83 14.88 20.82
CA GLN A 114 -15.27 16.20 21.30
C GLN A 114 -16.76 16.48 21.09
N TYR A 115 -17.37 15.94 20.03
CA TYR A 115 -18.73 16.32 19.58
C TYR A 115 -19.70 15.14 19.49
N GLY A 116 -19.33 13.98 20.05
CA GLY A 116 -20.13 12.75 19.96
C GLY A 116 -20.33 12.29 18.52
N PHE A 117 -21.48 11.69 18.22
CA PHE A 117 -21.80 11.19 16.89
C PHE A 117 -22.03 12.31 15.88
N GLN A 118 -21.26 12.32 14.80
CA GLN A 118 -21.31 13.31 13.73
C GLN A 118 -21.29 12.65 12.35
N ASP A 119 -21.87 13.32 11.36
CA ASP A 119 -21.65 12.97 9.96
C ASP A 119 -20.34 13.62 9.51
N ILE A 120 -19.45 12.84 8.92
CA ILE A 120 -18.09 13.27 8.53
C ILE A 120 -17.82 13.01 7.05
N GLN A 121 -16.83 13.70 6.51
CA GLN A 121 -16.11 13.32 5.31
C GLN A 121 -14.73 12.81 5.73
N MET A 122 -14.38 11.61 5.27
CA MET A 122 -13.09 11.00 5.53
C MET A 122 -12.39 10.71 4.22
N GLY A 123 -11.09 10.92 4.16
CA GLY A 123 -10.28 10.49 3.02
C GLY A 123 -8.81 10.51 3.37
N ARG A 124 -7.97 10.29 2.38
CA ARG A 124 -6.53 10.27 2.54
C ARG A 124 -5.82 10.81 1.32
N LEU A 125 -4.72 11.49 1.56
CA LEU A 125 -3.77 11.92 0.55
C LEU A 125 -2.39 11.38 0.89
N PHE A 126 -1.45 11.47 -0.04
CA PHE A 126 -0.08 11.05 0.15
C PHE A 126 0.76 12.19 0.70
N ASN A 127 1.44 11.96 1.83
CA ASN A 127 2.40 12.91 2.37
C ASN A 127 3.80 12.70 1.76
N SER A 128 4.18 11.44 1.53
CA SER A 128 5.45 11.07 0.90
C SER A 128 5.36 9.67 0.30
N PHE A 129 6.04 9.44 -0.82
CA PHE A 129 6.17 8.12 -1.43
C PHE A 129 7.55 7.50 -1.16
N PRO A 130 7.65 6.17 -1.05
CA PRO A 130 8.92 5.49 -0.84
C PRO A 130 9.75 5.42 -2.13
N PRO A 131 11.08 5.27 -2.06
CA PRO A 131 11.92 5.01 -3.24
C PRO A 131 11.47 3.78 -4.05
N VAL A 132 10.99 2.74 -3.37
CA VAL A 132 10.42 1.53 -4.00
C VAL A 132 8.94 1.42 -3.67
N LEU A 133 8.10 1.83 -4.62
CA LEU A 133 6.65 1.76 -4.49
C LEU A 133 6.13 0.39 -4.90
N GLN A 134 5.45 -0.27 -3.96
CA GLN A 134 4.78 -1.55 -4.20
C GLN A 134 3.28 -1.33 -4.36
N ILE A 135 2.72 -1.83 -5.45
CA ILE A 135 1.30 -1.73 -5.76
C ILE A 135 0.74 -3.13 -5.96
N GLN A 136 -0.23 -3.49 -5.13
CA GLN A 136 -1.01 -4.70 -5.24
C GLN A 136 -2.38 -4.38 -5.84
N LEU A 137 -2.70 -5.06 -6.93
CA LEU A 137 -4.02 -4.95 -7.56
C LEU A 137 -4.95 -5.95 -6.89
N GLN A 138 -6.05 -5.48 -6.31
CA GLN A 138 -7.05 -6.32 -5.64
C GLN A 138 -7.88 -7.09 -6.68
N ARG A 139 -7.30 -8.15 -7.25
CA ARG A 139 -7.94 -9.00 -8.28
C ARG A 139 -8.87 -10.06 -7.74
N PHE A 140 -8.94 -10.23 -6.43
CA PHE A 140 -9.74 -11.26 -5.78
C PHE A 140 -10.78 -10.60 -4.88
N GLU A 141 -12.05 -10.90 -5.13
CA GLU A 141 -13.14 -10.63 -4.18
C GLU A 141 -13.51 -11.95 -3.50
N TYR A 142 -13.50 -11.95 -2.17
CA TYR A 142 -14.01 -13.05 -1.37
C TYR A 142 -15.49 -12.76 -1.06
N ASP A 143 -16.40 -13.24 -1.90
CA ASP A 143 -17.79 -13.37 -1.48
C ASP A 143 -17.90 -14.62 -0.60
N HIS A 144 -18.65 -14.55 0.49
CA HIS A 144 -18.82 -15.60 1.51
C HIS A 144 -19.25 -16.97 0.96
N MET A 145 -19.60 -17.04 -0.33
CA MET A 145 -19.99 -18.27 -1.02
C MET A 145 -19.01 -18.70 -2.13
N LYS A 146 -18.26 -17.79 -2.78
CA LYS A 146 -17.30 -18.08 -3.86
C LYS A 146 -16.28 -16.95 -4.03
N GLY A 147 -14.99 -17.29 -4.07
CA GLY A 147 -13.96 -16.36 -4.55
C GLY A 147 -14.12 -16.12 -6.05
N THR A 148 -14.22 -14.85 -6.47
CA THR A 148 -14.32 -14.48 -7.89
C THR A 148 -13.08 -13.68 -8.30
N THR A 149 -12.41 -14.12 -9.36
CA THR A 149 -11.27 -13.42 -9.95
C THR A 149 -11.75 -12.33 -10.89
N ILE A 150 -11.25 -11.11 -10.73
CA ILE A 150 -11.47 -9.99 -11.64
C ILE A 150 -10.50 -10.12 -12.82
N ASN A 151 -11.03 -10.57 -13.95
CA ASN A 151 -10.28 -10.78 -15.20
C ASN A 151 -10.37 -9.59 -16.17
N ASP A 152 -10.99 -8.49 -15.74
CA ASP A 152 -11.12 -7.28 -16.56
C ASP A 152 -9.76 -6.72 -16.96
N ARG A 153 -9.70 -6.19 -18.19
CA ARG A 153 -8.52 -5.49 -18.70
C ARG A 153 -8.23 -4.31 -17.79
N TYR A 154 -6.99 -4.25 -17.33
CA TYR A 154 -6.49 -3.20 -16.45
C TYR A 154 -5.13 -2.74 -16.92
N GLU A 155 -4.97 -1.45 -17.13
CA GLU A 155 -3.75 -0.86 -17.69
C GLU A 155 -2.89 -0.22 -16.61
N PHE A 156 -1.58 -0.43 -16.66
CA PHE A 156 -0.61 0.26 -15.83
C PHE A 156 0.52 0.79 -16.71
N PRO A 157 0.96 2.05 -16.51
CA PRO A 157 1.95 2.67 -17.38
C PRO A 157 3.37 2.17 -17.07
N LEU A 158 4.28 2.31 -18.04
CA LEU A 158 5.72 2.10 -17.81
C LEU A 158 6.29 3.21 -16.91
N GLN A 159 5.79 4.44 -17.06
CA GLN A 159 6.11 5.57 -16.19
C GLN A 159 4.86 6.00 -15.43
N LEU A 160 4.93 5.95 -14.11
CA LEU A 160 3.86 6.37 -13.22
C LEU A 160 4.21 7.72 -12.62
N ASP A 161 3.45 8.74 -13.00
CA ASP A 161 3.59 10.10 -12.50
C ASP A 161 2.60 10.35 -11.37
N LEU A 162 3.11 10.44 -10.14
CA LEU A 162 2.29 10.71 -8.94
C LEU A 162 2.22 12.21 -8.60
N ASP A 163 2.97 13.06 -9.29
CA ASP A 163 2.87 14.54 -9.16
C ASP A 163 1.99 15.16 -10.25
N ARG A 164 1.38 14.33 -11.10
CA ARG A 164 0.48 14.77 -12.16
C ARG A 164 -0.66 15.64 -11.61
N ASP A 165 -1.23 16.45 -12.50
CA ASP A 165 -2.40 17.30 -12.21
C ASP A 165 -2.17 18.19 -10.97
N ASP A 166 -1.01 18.85 -10.91
CA ASP A 166 -0.55 19.71 -9.79
C ASP A 166 -0.41 18.95 -8.45
N GLY A 167 0.00 17.69 -8.52
CA GLY A 167 0.13 16.79 -7.37
C GLY A 167 -1.20 16.56 -6.68
N LYS A 168 -2.24 16.22 -7.45
CA LYS A 168 -3.60 15.95 -6.96
C LYS A 168 -3.69 14.88 -5.87
N TYR A 169 -2.72 13.97 -5.84
CA TYR A 169 -2.65 12.88 -4.85
C TYR A 169 -1.92 13.29 -3.57
N LEU A 170 -1.19 14.40 -3.58
CA LEU A 170 -0.34 14.84 -2.49
C LEU A 170 -1.10 15.72 -1.49
N SER A 171 -0.81 15.54 -0.21
CA SER A 171 -1.29 16.42 0.85
C SER A 171 -0.71 17.84 0.70
N SER A 172 -1.32 18.82 1.37
CA SER A 172 -0.78 20.19 1.46
C SER A 172 0.57 20.26 2.17
N GLU A 173 0.88 19.26 3.01
CA GLU A 173 2.11 19.15 3.79
C GLU A 173 3.20 18.32 3.10
N ALA A 174 2.90 17.74 1.93
CA ALA A 174 3.86 16.95 1.18
C ALA A 174 5.04 17.79 0.67
N ASP A 175 6.24 17.23 0.73
CA ASP A 175 7.44 17.87 0.19
C ASP A 175 7.40 17.92 -1.34
N ARG A 176 7.13 19.11 -1.88
CA ARG A 176 7.03 19.37 -3.32
C ARG A 176 8.39 19.48 -4.02
N SER A 177 9.50 19.42 -3.28
CA SER A 177 10.85 19.40 -3.88
C SER A 177 11.23 18.02 -4.44
N VAL A 178 10.53 16.97 -4.02
CA VAL A 178 10.75 15.59 -4.46
C VAL A 178 9.87 15.27 -5.68
N ARG A 179 10.49 14.72 -6.73
CA ARG A 179 9.77 14.26 -7.93
C ARG A 179 9.33 12.80 -7.77
N ASN A 180 8.03 12.56 -7.71
CA ASN A 180 7.42 11.24 -7.60
C ASN A 180 7.10 10.65 -8.99
N LEU A 181 8.14 10.47 -9.81
CA LEU A 181 8.07 9.80 -11.12
C LEU A 181 8.70 8.41 -11.03
N TYR A 182 7.86 7.39 -11.10
CA TYR A 182 8.26 5.99 -10.97
C TYR A 182 8.40 5.33 -12.34
N THR A 183 9.39 4.45 -12.47
CA THR A 183 9.52 3.55 -13.62
C THR A 183 9.16 2.15 -13.19
N LEU A 184 8.27 1.49 -13.94
CA LEU A 184 7.91 0.10 -13.71
C LEU A 184 9.16 -0.77 -13.80
N HIS A 185 9.49 -1.44 -12.71
CA HIS A 185 10.61 -2.35 -12.65
C HIS A 185 10.27 -3.64 -13.40
N ARG A 186 10.99 -3.91 -14.49
CA ARG A 186 10.88 -5.14 -15.29
C ARG A 186 12.20 -5.91 -15.16
N TYR A 187 12.11 -7.19 -14.81
CA TYR A 187 13.21 -8.14 -14.90
C TYR A 187 13.19 -8.84 -16.26
#